data_AF-A0A0W8E5W4-F1
#
_entry.id   AF-A0A0W8E5W4-F1
#
_cell.length_a   1.000
_cell.length_b   1.000
_cell.length_c   1.000
_cell.angle_alpha   90.00
_cell.angle_beta   90.00
_cell.angle_gamma   90.00
#
_symmetry.space_group_name_H-M   'P 1'
#
loop_
_entity.id
_entity.type
_entity.pdbx_description
1 polymer ?
#
loop_
_entity_poly.entity_id
_entity_poly.type
_entity_poly.pdbx_seq_one_letter_code
_entity_poly.pdbx_strand_id
1 'polypeptide(L)'
;MAKLLEKMSNYTYKVVDNETKTIPCPRNMNDVYSIGTNLQYYIGDIYLHLAELSQRDLKPQYKKMAIVELEIKQQIQEVNNARLNELLGYFYNNGGAVIEPPLTYMQSKEIQPFFTRIIDTFTSRVEDSFVLAADGSISPGRLESMINYDIIEMYTNLSKLFPVDEISKAFRQLIVIRKRNVSRGRSC
;
A
#
# COMPACT_ATOMS: atom_id res chain seq x y z
N MET A 1 21.36 0.05 -20.14
CA MET A 1 21.24 0.81 -18.89
C MET A 1 20.53 2.15 -19.09
N ALA A 2 21.09 3.13 -19.82
CA ALA A 2 20.44 4.45 -19.99
C ALA A 2 19.01 4.43 -20.58
N LYS A 3 18.79 3.68 -21.68
CA LYS A 3 17.44 3.50 -22.28
C LYS A 3 16.43 2.72 -21.40
N LEU A 4 16.92 1.98 -20.40
CA LEU A 4 16.08 1.23 -19.45
C LEU A 4 15.59 2.14 -18.32
N LEU A 5 16.46 3.02 -17.81
CA LEU A 5 16.09 4.09 -16.89
C LEU A 5 15.11 5.10 -17.54
N GLU A 6 15.23 5.33 -18.84
CA GLU A 6 14.30 6.18 -19.63
C GLU A 6 12.89 5.54 -19.79
N LYS A 7 12.82 4.21 -19.88
CA LYS A 7 11.55 3.46 -19.86
C LYS A 7 10.93 3.42 -18.46
N MET A 8 11.76 3.36 -17.41
CA MET A 8 11.34 3.44 -16.01
C MET A 8 10.75 4.82 -15.68
N SER A 9 11.40 5.89 -16.12
CA SER A 9 10.84 7.25 -16.06
C SER A 9 9.45 7.27 -16.69
N ASN A 10 9.24 6.71 -17.88
CA ASN A 10 7.92 6.74 -18.54
C ASN A 10 6.80 5.94 -17.85
N TYR A 11 7.07 4.88 -17.09
CA TYR A 11 6.03 4.11 -16.38
C TYR A 11 5.73 4.71 -14.99
N THR A 12 6.76 5.22 -14.31
CA THR A 12 6.62 6.02 -13.08
C THR A 12 6.04 7.41 -13.39
N TYR A 13 6.28 7.98 -14.58
CA TYR A 13 5.71 9.26 -15.02
C TYR A 13 4.29 9.12 -15.54
N LYS A 14 3.89 8.12 -16.32
CA LYS A 14 2.52 8.15 -16.90
C LYS A 14 1.37 8.06 -15.89
N VAL A 15 1.63 7.68 -14.64
CA VAL A 15 0.65 7.76 -13.54
C VAL A 15 0.77 9.08 -12.74
N VAL A 16 1.91 9.78 -12.84
CA VAL A 16 2.29 10.97 -12.05
C VAL A 16 2.33 12.27 -12.89
N ASP A 17 2.26 12.18 -14.22
CA ASP A 17 2.29 13.31 -15.17
C ASP A 17 0.91 13.95 -15.38
N ASN A 18 0.25 14.20 -14.26
CA ASN A 18 -0.83 15.17 -14.12
C ASN A 18 -0.56 15.91 -12.81
N GLU A 19 0.33 16.91 -12.86
CA GLU A 19 0.48 18.00 -11.88
C GLU A 19 0.36 17.60 -10.40
N THR A 20 1.47 17.27 -9.73
CA THR A 20 1.55 17.25 -8.25
C THR A 20 0.39 16.54 -7.53
N LYS A 21 -0.05 15.37 -8.00
CA LYS A 21 -1.06 14.57 -7.28
C LYS A 21 -0.43 13.84 -6.10
N THR A 22 -0.12 14.62 -5.07
CA THR A 22 0.12 14.12 -3.72
C THR A 22 -1.05 13.20 -3.34
N ILE A 23 -0.78 11.99 -2.83
CA ILE A 23 -1.84 11.11 -2.34
C ILE A 23 -2.65 11.89 -1.29
N PRO A 24 -3.97 12.08 -1.49
CA PRO A 24 -4.76 12.85 -0.55
C PRO A 24 -4.80 12.13 0.79
N CYS A 25 -4.64 12.91 1.86
CA CYS A 25 -4.75 12.42 3.23
C CYS A 25 -6.15 11.80 3.43
N PRO A 26 -6.25 10.55 3.92
CA PRO A 26 -7.52 9.85 4.04
C PRO A 26 -8.44 10.57 5.02
N ARG A 27 -9.72 10.66 4.66
CA ARG A 27 -10.77 11.31 5.47
C ARG A 27 -11.73 10.33 6.11
N ASN A 28 -11.71 9.07 5.68
CA ASN A 28 -12.55 7.97 6.15
C ASN A 28 -11.80 6.62 6.00
N MET A 29 -12.39 5.51 6.46
CA MET A 29 -11.77 4.18 6.35
C MET A 29 -11.59 3.71 4.91
N ASN A 30 -12.54 4.01 4.02
CA ASN A 30 -12.50 3.54 2.63
C ASN A 30 -11.30 4.14 1.89
N ASP A 31 -10.95 5.39 2.20
CA ASP A 31 -9.74 6.03 1.69
C ASP A 31 -8.49 5.26 2.17
N VAL A 32 -8.45 4.86 3.45
CA VAL A 32 -7.35 4.05 4.01
C VAL A 32 -7.24 2.70 3.31
N TYR A 33 -8.35 1.99 3.11
CA TYR A 33 -8.34 0.71 2.40
C TYR A 33 -7.94 0.88 0.93
N SER A 34 -8.37 1.96 0.27
CA SER A 34 -7.96 2.27 -1.11
C SER A 34 -6.46 2.52 -1.22
N ILE A 35 -5.87 3.26 -0.27
CA ILE A 35 -4.41 3.40 -0.16
C ILE A 35 -3.76 2.02 0.03
N GLY A 36 -4.32 1.18 0.91
CA GLY A 36 -3.85 -0.18 1.13
C GLY A 36 -3.83 -1.04 -0.13
N THR A 37 -4.92 -1.04 -0.91
CA THR A 37 -5.03 -1.81 -2.16
C THR A 37 -4.08 -1.30 -3.23
N ASN A 38 -3.95 0.02 -3.38
CA ASN A 38 -3.06 0.62 -4.36
C ASN A 38 -1.60 0.31 -4.02
N LEU A 39 -1.26 0.30 -2.73
CA LEU A 39 0.07 -0.07 -2.29
C LEU A 39 0.42 -1.51 -2.62
N GLN A 40 -0.47 -2.47 -2.33
CA GLN A 40 -0.19 -3.88 -2.63
C GLN A 40 -0.02 -4.09 -4.14
N TYR A 41 -0.82 -3.38 -4.94
CA TYR A 41 -0.68 -3.40 -6.39
C TYR A 41 0.70 -2.89 -6.84
N TYR A 42 1.13 -1.74 -6.33
CA TYR A 42 2.45 -1.17 -6.62
C TYR A 42 3.62 -2.11 -6.24
N ILE A 43 3.58 -2.71 -5.06
CA ILE A 43 4.61 -3.66 -4.62
C ILE A 43 4.57 -4.96 -5.44
N GLY A 44 3.38 -5.44 -5.78
CA GLY A 44 3.21 -6.59 -6.67
C GLY A 44 3.83 -6.35 -8.05
N ASP A 45 3.61 -5.17 -8.63
CA ASP A 45 4.22 -4.75 -9.89
C ASP A 45 5.75 -4.71 -9.78
N ILE A 46 6.31 -4.18 -8.68
CA ILE A 46 7.75 -4.20 -8.42
C ILE A 46 8.30 -5.63 -8.46
N TYR A 47 7.64 -6.57 -7.79
CA TYR A 47 8.07 -7.97 -7.80
C TYR A 47 7.96 -8.61 -9.19
N LEU A 48 6.93 -8.29 -9.96
CA LEU A 48 6.83 -8.76 -11.35
C LEU A 48 7.97 -8.22 -12.22
N HIS A 49 8.33 -6.94 -12.05
CA HIS A 49 9.49 -6.36 -12.75
C HIS A 49 10.79 -7.05 -12.36
N LEU A 50 11.03 -7.31 -11.07
CA LEU A 50 12.19 -8.09 -10.64
C LEU A 50 12.19 -9.51 -11.22
N ALA A 51 11.02 -10.14 -11.34
CA ALA A 51 10.90 -11.45 -11.96
C ALA A 51 11.24 -11.44 -13.47
N GLU A 52 10.98 -10.33 -14.17
CA GLU A 52 11.35 -10.15 -15.57
C GLU A 52 12.86 -9.95 -15.75
N LEU A 53 13.48 -9.21 -14.84
CA LEU A 53 14.93 -8.95 -14.84
C LEU A 53 15.75 -10.17 -14.36
N SER A 54 15.14 -11.06 -13.59
CA SER A 54 15.80 -12.19 -12.95
C SER A 54 15.99 -13.40 -13.87
N GLN A 55 17.13 -14.08 -13.72
CA GLN A 55 17.38 -15.37 -14.39
C GLN A 55 16.93 -16.56 -13.54
N ARG A 56 16.58 -17.65 -14.24
CA ARG A 56 16.38 -19.03 -13.74
C ARG A 56 15.65 -19.10 -12.38
N ASP A 57 16.41 -19.23 -11.29
CA ASP A 57 15.91 -19.70 -10.00
C ASP A 57 15.28 -18.59 -9.12
N LEU A 58 15.55 -17.32 -9.44
CA LEU A 58 14.99 -16.17 -8.71
C LEU A 58 13.64 -15.72 -9.26
N LYS A 59 13.39 -15.95 -10.56
CA LYS A 59 12.14 -15.55 -11.22
C LYS A 59 10.88 -16.15 -10.58
N PRO A 60 10.83 -17.46 -10.25
CA PRO A 60 9.67 -18.03 -9.54
C PRO A 60 9.45 -17.44 -8.15
N GLN A 61 10.52 -17.06 -7.44
CA GLN A 61 10.42 -16.48 -6.09
C GLN A 61 9.75 -15.10 -6.14
N TYR A 62 10.20 -14.23 -7.04
CA TYR A 62 9.56 -12.92 -7.23
C TYR A 62 8.11 -13.03 -7.71
N LYS A 63 7.79 -14.01 -8.58
CA LYS A 63 6.38 -14.27 -8.94
C LYS A 63 5.54 -14.71 -7.74
N LYS A 64 6.06 -15.59 -6.88
CA LYS A 64 5.37 -16.01 -5.64
C LYS A 64 5.12 -14.80 -4.74
N MET A 65 6.10 -13.91 -4.59
CA MET A 65 5.95 -12.67 -3.82
C MET A 65 4.87 -11.76 -4.41
N ALA A 66 4.82 -11.59 -5.74
CA ALA A 66 3.75 -10.82 -6.40
C ALA A 66 2.35 -11.41 -6.16
N ILE A 67 2.22 -12.74 -6.14
CA ILE A 67 0.95 -13.42 -5.84
C ILE A 67 0.51 -13.11 -4.40
N VAL A 68 1.42 -13.14 -3.43
CA VAL A 68 1.11 -12.79 -2.03
C VAL A 68 0.57 -11.35 -1.92
N GLU A 69 1.13 -10.40 -2.66
CA GLU A 69 0.61 -9.03 -2.70
C GLU A 69 -0.83 -8.96 -3.26
N LEU A 70 -1.13 -9.76 -4.29
CA LEU A 70 -2.50 -9.87 -4.82
C LEU A 70 -3.47 -10.48 -3.81
N GLU A 71 -3.05 -11.49 -3.05
CA GLU A 71 -3.85 -12.10 -1.99
C GLU A 71 -4.13 -11.11 -0.85
N ILE A 72 -3.13 -10.31 -0.46
CA ILE A 72 -3.30 -9.26 0.54
C ILE A 72 -4.27 -8.19 0.02
N LYS A 73 -4.11 -7.75 -1.23
CA LYS A 73 -5.03 -6.81 -1.88
C LYS A 73 -6.47 -7.33 -1.84
N GLN A 74 -6.68 -8.60 -2.18
CA GLN A 74 -8.02 -9.21 -2.15
C GLN A 74 -8.61 -9.19 -0.73
N GLN A 75 -7.84 -9.54 0.29
CA GLN A 75 -8.30 -9.50 1.69
C GLN A 75 -8.69 -8.07 2.12
N ILE A 76 -7.95 -7.04 1.68
CA ILE A 76 -8.31 -5.64 1.95
C ILE A 76 -9.64 -5.29 1.26
N GLN A 77 -9.84 -5.71 0.01
CA GLN A 77 -11.07 -5.47 -0.73
C GLN A 77 -12.28 -6.17 -0.08
N GLU A 78 -12.12 -7.39 0.41
CA GLU A 78 -13.16 -8.12 1.14
C GLU A 78 -13.59 -7.38 2.42
N VAL A 79 -12.62 -6.88 3.19
CA VAL A 79 -12.89 -6.06 4.38
C VAL A 79 -13.61 -4.76 4.02
N ASN A 80 -13.16 -4.05 2.98
CA ASN A 80 -13.77 -2.81 2.52
C ASN A 80 -15.22 -3.04 2.04
N ASN A 81 -15.47 -4.12 1.30
CA ASN A 81 -16.81 -4.48 0.81
C ASN A 81 -17.76 -4.86 1.96
N ALA A 82 -17.28 -5.61 2.95
CA ALA A 82 -18.07 -5.92 4.14
C ALA A 82 -18.51 -4.64 4.86
N ARG A 83 -17.59 -3.68 5.03
CA ARG A 83 -17.89 -2.38 5.62
C ARG A 83 -18.87 -1.56 4.80
N LEU A 84 -18.72 -1.52 3.48
CA LEU A 84 -19.68 -0.86 2.60
C LEU A 84 -21.09 -1.42 2.78
N ASN A 85 -21.22 -2.74 2.89
CA ASN A 85 -22.52 -3.38 3.14
C ASN A 85 -23.12 -2.97 4.49
N GLU A 86 -22.33 -2.83 5.55
CA GLU A 86 -22.80 -2.31 6.84
C GLU A 86 -23.30 -0.86 6.71
N LEU A 87 -22.55 0.00 6.02
CA LEU A 87 -22.92 1.40 5.81
C LEU A 87 -24.20 1.54 4.99
N LEU A 88 -24.36 0.72 3.94
CA LEU A 88 -25.58 0.65 3.15
C LEU A 88 -26.78 0.18 4.00
N GLY A 89 -26.59 -0.86 4.81
CA GLY A 89 -27.61 -1.32 5.76
C GLY A 89 -28.03 -0.21 6.73
N TYR A 90 -27.07 0.52 7.30
CA TYR A 90 -27.36 1.67 8.16
C TYR A 90 -28.11 2.78 7.41
N PHE A 91 -27.68 3.12 6.19
CA PHE A 91 -28.31 4.14 5.36
C PHE A 91 -29.78 3.84 5.09
N TYR A 92 -30.10 2.62 4.66
CA TYR A 92 -31.47 2.20 4.41
C TYR A 92 -32.33 2.13 5.68
N ASN A 93 -31.75 1.70 6.80
CA ASN A 93 -32.47 1.61 8.09
C ASN A 93 -32.75 2.98 8.74
N ASN A 94 -32.02 4.04 8.36
CA ASN A 94 -32.12 5.37 8.95
C ASN A 94 -32.63 6.43 7.95
N GLY A 95 -33.37 6.02 6.92
CA GLY A 95 -34.06 6.95 6.01
C GLY A 95 -33.15 7.69 5.03
N GLY A 96 -31.97 7.15 4.75
CA GLY A 96 -31.08 7.69 3.71
C GLY A 96 -30.33 8.96 4.09
N ALA A 97 -30.04 9.17 5.38
CA ALA A 97 -29.23 10.28 5.82
C ALA A 97 -27.79 10.20 5.25
N VAL A 98 -27.26 11.32 4.79
CA VAL A 98 -25.88 11.41 4.27
C VAL A 98 -24.89 11.10 5.41
N ILE A 99 -23.97 10.17 5.14
CA ILE A 99 -22.89 9.82 6.06
C ILE A 99 -21.69 10.72 5.72
N GLU A 100 -21.45 11.72 6.56
CA GLU A 100 -20.31 12.63 6.40
C GLU A 100 -18.99 11.95 6.78
N PRO A 101 -17.87 12.25 6.11
CA PRO A 101 -16.57 11.72 6.48
C PRO A 101 -16.15 12.13 7.91
N PRO A 102 -15.54 11.22 8.69
CA PRO A 102 -15.09 11.53 10.05
C PRO A 102 -14.10 12.70 10.15
N LEU A 103 -13.29 12.92 9.10
CA LEU A 103 -12.48 14.13 8.98
C LEU A 103 -13.07 15.11 7.98
N THR A 104 -13.17 16.36 8.44
CA THR A 104 -13.44 17.48 7.56
C THR A 104 -12.25 17.72 6.62
N TYR A 105 -12.52 18.41 5.51
CA TYR A 105 -11.48 18.79 4.56
C TYR A 105 -10.37 19.66 5.20
N MET A 106 -10.72 20.54 6.14
CA MET A 106 -9.75 21.40 6.81
C MET A 106 -8.81 20.58 7.71
N GLN A 107 -9.36 19.67 8.51
CA GLN A 107 -8.54 18.78 9.35
C GLN A 107 -7.63 17.88 8.51
N SER A 108 -8.11 17.34 7.39
CA SER A 108 -7.26 16.52 6.50
C SER A 108 -6.13 17.33 5.88
N LYS A 109 -6.39 18.60 5.55
CA LYS A 109 -5.39 19.52 5.00
C LYS A 109 -4.30 19.88 6.01
N GLU A 110 -4.64 20.03 7.29
CA GLU A 110 -3.68 20.26 8.37
C GLU A 110 -2.75 19.06 8.59
N ILE A 111 -3.27 17.83 8.45
CA ILE A 111 -2.52 16.58 8.63
C ILE A 111 -1.70 16.21 7.38
N GLN A 112 -2.10 16.69 6.20
CA GLN A 112 -1.52 16.34 4.89
C GLN A 112 0.02 16.38 4.86
N PRO A 113 0.73 17.41 5.36
CA PRO A 113 2.20 17.44 5.25
C PRO A 113 2.88 16.28 5.98
N PHE A 114 2.35 15.88 7.14
CA PHE A 114 2.87 14.76 7.92
C PHE A 114 2.55 13.43 7.27
N PHE A 115 1.33 13.30 6.74
CA PHE A 115 0.91 12.13 5.95
C PHE A 115 1.84 11.94 4.74
N THR A 116 2.02 12.99 3.94
CA THR A 116 2.88 12.99 2.76
C THR A 116 4.31 12.60 3.12
N ARG A 117 4.89 13.20 4.17
CA ARG A 117 6.25 12.85 4.62
C ARG A 117 6.41 11.36 4.96
N ILE A 118 5.41 10.75 5.59
CA ILE A 118 5.45 9.32 5.94
C ILE A 118 5.40 8.47 4.67
N ILE A 119 4.52 8.80 3.72
CA ILE A 119 4.42 8.11 2.43
C ILE A 119 5.73 8.26 1.63
N ASP A 120 6.26 9.46 1.50
CA ASP A 120 7.48 9.73 0.73
C ASP A 120 8.69 8.97 1.31
N THR A 121 8.80 8.95 2.64
CA THR A 121 9.86 8.18 3.34
C THR A 121 9.73 6.69 3.01
N PHE A 122 8.51 6.16 3.03
CA PHE A 122 8.26 4.77 2.69
C PHE A 122 8.61 4.46 1.23
N THR A 123 8.13 5.27 0.29
CA THR A 123 8.36 5.09 -1.15
C THR A 123 9.85 5.10 -1.47
N SER A 124 10.60 6.07 -0.91
CA SER A 124 12.05 6.13 -1.08
C SER A 124 12.76 4.86 -0.60
N ARG A 125 12.37 4.30 0.55
CA ARG A 125 12.98 3.05 1.06
C ARG A 125 12.64 1.83 0.20
N VAL A 126 11.43 1.78 -0.37
CA VAL A 126 11.04 0.73 -1.31
C VAL A 126 11.85 0.82 -2.60
N GLU A 127 12.02 2.02 -3.14
CA GLU A 127 12.84 2.27 -4.33
C GLU A 127 14.30 1.86 -4.09
N ASP A 128 14.89 2.25 -2.96
CA ASP A 128 16.24 1.83 -2.57
C ASP A 128 16.36 0.30 -2.47
N SER A 129 15.37 -0.35 -1.84
CA SER A 129 15.34 -1.81 -1.72
C SER A 129 15.22 -2.51 -3.07
N PHE A 130 14.42 -1.95 -3.97
CA PHE A 130 14.27 -2.46 -5.34
C PHE A 130 15.58 -2.36 -6.12
N VAL A 131 16.29 -1.21 -6.05
CA VAL A 131 17.60 -1.04 -6.70
C VAL A 131 18.59 -2.08 -6.19
N LEU A 132 18.68 -2.27 -4.87
CA LEU A 132 19.55 -3.28 -4.27
C LEU A 132 19.20 -4.71 -4.75
N ALA A 133 17.91 -5.03 -4.90
CA ALA A 133 17.48 -6.34 -5.38
C ALA A 133 17.74 -6.53 -6.88
N ALA A 134 17.53 -5.49 -7.69
CA ALA A 134 17.79 -5.50 -9.13
C ALA A 134 19.28 -5.69 -9.44
N ASP A 135 20.15 -5.08 -8.63
CA ASP A 135 21.61 -5.25 -8.72
C ASP A 135 22.09 -6.58 -8.12
N GLY A 136 21.20 -7.39 -7.55
CA GLY A 136 21.54 -8.67 -6.92
C GLY A 136 22.27 -8.54 -5.58
N SER A 137 22.31 -7.34 -4.99
CA SER A 137 22.97 -7.07 -3.70
C SER A 137 22.21 -7.66 -2.51
N ILE A 138 20.91 -7.93 -2.67
CA ILE A 138 20.07 -8.58 -1.67
C ILE A 138 19.25 -9.72 -2.28
N SER A 139 18.96 -10.75 -1.49
CA SER A 139 18.13 -11.87 -1.90
C SER A 139 16.63 -11.53 -1.89
N PRO A 140 15.77 -12.27 -2.62
CA PRO A 140 14.32 -12.07 -2.59
C PRO A 140 13.73 -12.09 -1.18
N GLY A 141 14.16 -13.04 -0.33
CA GLY A 141 13.69 -13.11 1.06
C GLY A 141 14.16 -11.92 1.93
N ARG A 142 15.32 -11.33 1.62
CA ARG A 142 15.78 -10.11 2.31
C ARG A 142 14.96 -8.90 1.86
N LEU A 143 14.72 -8.75 0.56
CA LEU A 143 13.85 -7.72 -0.01
C LEU A 143 12.45 -7.79 0.61
N GLU A 144 11.85 -8.99 0.62
CA GLU A 144 10.53 -9.23 1.21
C GLU A 144 10.49 -8.78 2.68
N SER A 145 11.52 -9.11 3.46
CA SER A 145 11.61 -8.73 4.87
C SER A 145 11.73 -7.22 5.07
N MET A 146 12.49 -6.53 4.21
CA MET A 146 12.65 -5.07 4.26
C MET A 146 11.34 -4.36 3.93
N ILE A 147 10.71 -4.72 2.80
CA ILE A 147 9.42 -4.15 2.40
C ILE A 147 8.34 -4.43 3.45
N ASN A 148 8.30 -5.63 4.01
CA ASN A 148 7.36 -5.95 5.09
C ASN A 148 7.54 -5.07 6.32
N TYR A 149 8.80 -4.85 6.73
CA TYR A 149 9.13 -3.98 7.84
C TYR A 149 8.67 -2.55 7.55
N ASP A 150 9.03 -2.01 6.39
CA ASP A 150 8.72 -0.62 6.01
C ASP A 150 7.20 -0.38 5.87
N ILE A 151 6.44 -1.34 5.31
CA ILE A 151 4.96 -1.24 5.23
C ILE A 151 4.35 -1.21 6.65
N ILE A 152 4.79 -2.10 7.54
CA ILE A 152 4.28 -2.17 8.91
C ILE A 152 4.63 -0.90 9.68
N GLU A 153 5.85 -0.39 9.52
CA GLU A 153 6.28 0.87 10.14
C GLU A 153 5.46 2.04 9.62
N MET A 154 5.28 2.14 8.30
CA MET A 154 4.46 3.18 7.67
C MET A 154 3.02 3.17 8.21
N TYR A 155 2.33 2.02 8.18
CA TYR A 155 0.98 1.92 8.73
C TYR A 155 0.92 2.20 10.23
N THR A 156 1.94 1.81 10.98
CA THR A 156 2.01 2.12 12.43
C THR A 156 2.10 3.61 12.66
N ASN A 157 2.95 4.31 11.91
CA ASN A 157 3.12 5.75 12.02
C ASN A 157 1.85 6.50 11.56
N LEU A 158 1.24 6.06 10.45
CA LEU A 158 -0.04 6.60 10.00
C LEU A 158 -1.15 6.39 11.04
N SER A 159 -1.25 5.20 11.65
CA SER A 159 -2.28 4.95 12.67
C SER A 159 -2.19 5.86 13.90
N LYS A 160 -0.98 6.37 14.21
CA LYS A 160 -0.72 7.31 15.32
C LYS A 160 -0.93 8.77 14.93
N LEU A 161 -0.89 9.07 13.63
CA LEU A 161 -1.05 10.42 13.10
C LEU A 161 -2.51 10.91 13.20
N PHE A 162 -3.47 10.00 13.03
CA PHE A 162 -4.89 10.35 13.00
C PHE A 162 -5.52 10.35 14.39
N PRO A 163 -6.20 11.46 14.79
CA PRO A 163 -6.92 11.52 16.07
C PRO A 163 -8.24 10.74 16.05
N VAL A 164 -8.75 10.43 14.86
CA VAL A 164 -10.02 9.71 14.67
C VAL A 164 -9.78 8.20 14.77
N ASP A 165 -10.42 7.57 15.75
CA ASP A 165 -10.29 6.14 16.05
C ASP A 165 -10.65 5.25 14.86
N GLU A 166 -11.68 5.62 14.08
CA GLU A 166 -12.10 4.87 12.90
C GLU A 166 -10.98 4.76 11.83
N ILE A 167 -10.29 5.86 11.53
CA ILE A 167 -9.18 5.89 10.56
C ILE A 167 -7.95 5.16 11.15
N SER A 168 -7.64 5.38 12.43
CA SER A 168 -6.55 4.68 13.12
C SER A 168 -6.75 3.16 13.11
N LYS A 169 -7.97 2.69 13.38
CA LYS A 169 -8.36 1.28 13.33
C LYS A 169 -8.20 0.68 11.94
N ALA A 170 -8.56 1.41 10.88
CA ALA A 170 -8.36 0.95 9.51
C ALA A 170 -6.89 0.65 9.22
N PHE A 171 -5.96 1.54 9.61
CA PHE A 171 -4.52 1.29 9.47
C PHE A 171 -4.04 0.10 10.30
N ARG A 172 -4.53 -0.07 11.54
CA ARG A 172 -4.21 -1.25 12.36
C ARG A 172 -4.71 -2.54 11.73
N GLN A 173 -5.86 -2.52 11.07
CA GLN A 173 -6.38 -3.68 10.36
C GLN A 173 -5.50 -4.04 9.16
N LEU A 174 -5.01 -3.06 8.40
CA LEU A 174 -4.02 -3.30 7.33
C LEU A 174 -2.75 -3.97 7.87
N ILE A 175 -2.26 -3.58 9.05
CA ILE A 175 -1.12 -4.24 9.72
C ILE A 175 -1.44 -5.71 10.03
N VAL A 176 -2.64 -6.01 10.55
CA VAL A 176 -3.06 -7.37 10.88
C VAL A 176 -3.12 -8.25 9.62
N ILE A 177 -3.74 -7.73 8.54
CA ILE A 177 -3.81 -8.43 7.25
C ILE A 177 -2.38 -8.70 6.74
N ARG A 178 -1.49 -7.70 6.77
CA ARG A 178 -0.10 -7.87 6.32
C ARG A 178 0.61 -8.98 7.10
N LYS A 179 0.61 -8.90 8.43
CA LYS A 179 1.29 -9.88 9.30
C LYS A 179 0.81 -11.31 9.10
N ARG A 180 -0.50 -11.50 8.88
CA ARG A 180 -1.08 -12.82 8.60
C ARG A 180 -0.50 -13.45 7.33
N ASN A 181 -0.34 -12.67 6.27
CA ASN A 181 0.14 -13.20 4.99
C ASN A 181 1.66 -13.44 4.98
N VAL A 182 2.44 -12.60 5.68
CA VAL A 182 3.89 -12.83 5.88
C VAL A 182 4.14 -14.14 6.65
N SER A 183 3.31 -14.47 7.64
CA SER A 183 3.43 -15.73 8.39
C SER A 183 3.05 -16.97 7.57
N ARG A 184 2.19 -16.81 6.55
CA ARG A 184 1.78 -17.91 5.66
C ARG A 184 2.81 -18.21 4.57
N GLY A 185 3.48 -17.18 4.04
CA GLY A 185 4.51 -17.33 3.00
C GLY A 185 5.76 -18.12 3.42
N ARG A 186 6.03 -18.22 4.73
CA ARG A 186 7.18 -18.94 5.32
C ARG A 186 6.95 -20.44 5.54
N SER A 187 5.73 -20.94 5.31
CA SER A 187 5.33 -22.32 5.66
C SER A 187 5.30 -23.30 4.48
N CYS A 188 5.83 -22.91 3.30
CA CYS A 188 5.92 -23.76 2.11
C CYS A 188 7.31 -23.71 1.49
#